data_AF-A0A6P5RSA9-F1
#
_entry.id   AF-A0A6P5RSA9-F1
#
_cell.length_a   1.000
_cell.length_b   1.000
_cell.length_c   1.000
_cell.angle_alpha   90.00
_cell.angle_beta   90.00
_cell.angle_gamma   90.00
#
_symmetry.space_group_name_H-M   'P 1'
#
loop_
_entity.id
_entity.type
_entity.pdbx_description
1 polymer ?
#
loop_
_entity_poly.entity_id
_entity_poly.type
_entity_poly.pdbx_seq_one_letter_code
_entity_poly.pdbx_strand_id
1 'polypeptide(L)'
;MSNNIGRDIVYYQVTDPSDNALDPKPGTLRYGATMIRGKKWITFQRDMRIRLEKPLLVSSFTAIDGRGPSVHIAGNACLVVFKASNVIIHGLRIHHCRSQAPSLVMGPDGKIMPLGQVDGDAIRLVTAS
;
A
#
# COMPACT_ATOMS: atom_id res chain seq x y z
N MET A 1 -8.21 -8.25 -17.06
CA MET A 1 -7.20 -7.79 -16.08
C MET A 1 -5.77 -8.02 -16.61
N SER A 2 -5.40 -7.50 -17.78
CA SER A 2 -4.05 -7.67 -18.37
C SER A 2 -3.11 -6.48 -18.11
N ASN A 3 -3.64 -5.36 -17.60
CA ASN A 3 -2.86 -4.11 -17.50
C ASN A 3 -1.81 -4.11 -16.38
N ASN A 4 -1.98 -4.96 -15.36
CA ASN A 4 -1.02 -5.13 -14.26
C ASN A 4 0.08 -6.16 -14.57
N ILE A 5 0.02 -6.78 -15.74
CA ILE A 5 1.02 -7.72 -16.24
C ILE A 5 1.63 -7.20 -17.56
N GLY A 6 2.73 -7.79 -18.03
CA GLY A 6 3.42 -7.41 -19.27
C GLY A 6 4.87 -6.93 -19.08
N ARG A 7 5.42 -6.27 -20.10
CA ARG A 7 6.77 -5.68 -20.06
C ARG A 7 6.81 -4.54 -19.01
N ASP A 8 7.98 -4.34 -18.40
CA ASP A 8 8.30 -3.26 -17.46
C ASP A 8 7.65 -3.33 -16.06
N ILE A 9 7.29 -4.52 -15.60
CA ILE A 9 6.89 -4.71 -14.19
C ILE A 9 8.13 -4.68 -13.29
N VAL A 10 8.06 -3.86 -12.26
CA VAL A 10 9.00 -3.92 -11.13
C VAL A 10 8.47 -4.93 -10.10
N TYR A 11 9.17 -6.06 -9.97
CA TYR A 11 8.94 -6.97 -8.85
C TYR A 11 9.63 -6.44 -7.61
N TYR A 12 8.85 -6.26 -6.55
CA TYR A 12 9.35 -5.73 -5.28
C TYR A 12 8.97 -6.67 -4.15
N GLN A 13 9.94 -7.04 -3.34
CA GLN A 13 9.71 -7.91 -2.18
C GLN A 13 9.86 -7.08 -0.90
N VAL A 14 8.81 -7.05 -0.09
CA VAL A 14 8.82 -6.47 1.24
C VAL A 14 9.63 -7.38 2.16
N THR A 15 10.62 -6.81 2.84
CA THR A 15 11.54 -7.49 3.77
C THR A 15 11.50 -6.89 5.17
N ASP A 16 10.97 -5.67 5.31
CA ASP A 16 10.84 -4.92 6.54
C ASP A 16 9.37 -4.56 6.81
N PRO A 17 8.77 -5.00 7.93
CA PRO A 17 7.38 -4.67 8.28
C PRO A 17 7.21 -3.27 8.90
N SER A 18 8.29 -2.51 9.10
CA SER A 18 8.24 -1.13 9.60
C SER A 18 7.53 -0.19 8.60
N ASP A 19 7.06 0.94 9.11
CA ASP A 19 6.43 1.97 8.30
C ASP A 19 6.93 3.35 8.75
N ASN A 20 7.13 4.26 7.80
CA ASN A 20 7.29 5.68 8.05
C ASN A 20 6.45 6.42 7.03
N ALA A 21 5.49 7.21 7.48
CA ALA A 21 4.50 7.83 6.61
C ALA A 21 5.08 8.80 5.56
N LEU A 22 6.26 9.38 5.81
CA LEU A 22 6.86 10.46 5.01
C LEU A 22 8.26 10.15 4.47
N ASP A 23 8.97 9.19 5.05
CA ASP A 23 10.30 8.75 4.61
C ASP A 23 10.35 7.22 4.56
N PRO A 24 9.60 6.57 3.65
CA PRO A 24 9.57 5.13 3.57
C PRO A 24 10.92 4.61 3.06
N LYS A 25 11.45 3.58 3.72
CA LYS A 25 12.75 2.98 3.37
C LYS A 25 12.59 1.82 2.38
N PRO A 26 13.56 1.59 1.47
CA PRO A 26 13.61 0.36 0.69
C PRO A 26 13.49 -0.88 1.59
N GLY A 27 12.71 -1.86 1.15
CA GLY A 27 12.32 -3.04 1.93
C GLY A 27 10.96 -2.92 2.61
N THR A 28 10.41 -1.71 2.80
CA THR A 28 9.07 -1.50 3.41
C THR A 28 7.94 -1.57 2.38
N LEU A 29 6.71 -1.89 2.84
CA LEU A 29 5.52 -1.88 1.99
C LEU A 29 5.22 -0.49 1.41
N ARG A 30 5.36 0.57 2.22
CA ARG A 30 5.08 1.94 1.75
C ARG A 30 6.05 2.35 0.65
N TYR A 31 7.33 2.02 0.74
CA TYR A 31 8.28 2.31 -0.33
C TYR A 31 7.85 1.65 -1.64
N GLY A 32 7.53 0.36 -1.59
CA GLY A 32 7.05 -0.37 -2.75
C GLY A 32 5.82 0.26 -3.39
N ALA A 33 4.83 0.65 -2.57
CA ALA A 33 3.58 1.22 -3.06
C ALA A 33 3.72 2.65 -3.61
N THR A 34 4.63 3.46 -3.07
CA THR A 34 4.64 4.92 -3.30
C THR A 34 5.85 5.44 -4.07
N MET A 35 7.04 4.83 -3.90
CA MET A 35 8.29 5.33 -4.48
C MET A 35 8.58 4.72 -5.85
N ILE A 36 8.11 3.50 -6.10
CA ILE A 36 8.30 2.80 -7.38
C ILE A 36 7.35 3.39 -8.42
N ARG A 37 7.89 3.79 -9.57
CA ARG A 37 7.13 4.30 -10.70
C ARG A 37 6.65 3.17 -11.62
N GLY A 38 5.53 3.40 -12.32
CA GLY A 38 5.01 2.45 -13.30
C GLY A 38 4.38 1.19 -12.68
N LYS A 39 4.41 0.09 -13.43
CA LYS A 39 3.79 -1.18 -13.04
C LYS A 39 4.64 -1.86 -11.96
N LYS A 40 3.99 -2.31 -10.90
CA LYS A 40 4.69 -2.94 -9.77
C LYS A 40 3.91 -4.09 -9.15
N TRP A 41 4.64 -5.15 -8.85
CA TRP A 41 4.13 -6.35 -8.21
C TRP A 41 4.85 -6.56 -6.89
N ILE A 42 4.13 -6.25 -5.80
CA ILE A 42 4.64 -6.25 -4.44
C ILE A 42 4.32 -7.59 -3.78
N THR A 43 5.35 -8.29 -3.34
CA THR A 43 5.26 -9.56 -2.60
C THR A 43 5.91 -9.43 -1.23
N PHE A 44 5.86 -10.48 -0.41
CA PHE A 44 6.38 -10.46 0.96
C PHE A 44 7.35 -11.62 1.16
N GLN A 45 8.47 -11.35 1.82
CA GLN A 45 9.52 -12.35 2.03
C GLN A 45 9.13 -13.43 3.06
N ARG A 46 8.34 -13.07 4.06
CA ARG A 46 7.97 -13.91 5.20
C ARG A 46 6.68 -13.43 5.83
N ASP A 47 6.21 -14.14 6.85
CA ASP A 47 5.11 -13.71 7.71
C ASP A 47 5.41 -12.33 8.30
N MET A 48 4.43 -11.43 8.23
CA MET A 48 4.59 -10.05 8.63
C MET A 48 3.33 -9.50 9.31
N ARG A 49 3.55 -8.66 10.32
CA ARG A 49 2.54 -7.79 10.91
C ARG A 49 2.96 -6.35 10.67
N ILE A 50 2.31 -5.69 9.73
CA ILE A 50 2.59 -4.33 9.30
C ILE A 50 1.58 -3.40 9.98
N ARG A 51 2.09 -2.50 10.83
CA ARG A 51 1.29 -1.44 11.46
C ARG A 51 1.61 -0.13 10.75
N LEU A 52 0.72 0.31 9.87
CA LEU A 52 0.90 1.56 9.15
C LEU A 52 0.73 2.77 10.10
N GLU A 53 1.65 3.72 10.07
CA GLU A 53 1.61 4.94 10.88
C GLU A 53 0.44 5.84 10.47
N LYS A 54 0.23 5.94 9.16
CA LYS A 54 -0.82 6.71 8.48
C LYS A 54 -1.37 5.92 7.30
N PRO A 55 -2.51 6.30 6.71
CA PRO A 55 -3.08 5.53 5.61
C PRO A 55 -2.09 5.38 4.46
N LEU A 56 -2.08 4.20 3.83
CA LEU A 56 -1.20 3.91 2.70
C LEU A 56 -1.95 4.20 1.40
N LEU A 57 -1.47 5.20 0.65
CA LEU A 57 -1.97 5.47 -0.70
C LEU A 57 -1.44 4.40 -1.67
N VAL A 58 -2.37 3.68 -2.28
CA VAL A 58 -2.08 2.69 -3.34
C VAL A 58 -2.35 3.34 -4.70
N SER A 59 -1.30 3.50 -5.50
CA SER A 59 -1.37 4.12 -6.83
C SER A 59 -1.85 3.17 -7.92
N SER A 60 -2.15 3.70 -9.10
CA SER A 60 -2.44 2.87 -10.29
C SER A 60 -1.35 1.86 -10.58
N PHE A 61 -1.71 0.80 -11.29
CA PHE A 61 -0.81 -0.26 -11.77
C PHE A 61 -0.03 -0.98 -10.65
N THR A 62 -0.67 -1.13 -9.49
CA THR A 62 -0.08 -1.75 -8.31
C THR A 62 -0.77 -3.07 -8.01
N ALA A 63 -0.01 -4.15 -7.92
CA ALA A 63 -0.44 -5.40 -7.30
C ALA A 63 0.24 -5.54 -5.93
N ILE A 64 -0.55 -5.73 -4.87
CA ILE A 64 -0.09 -6.15 -3.55
C ILE A 64 -0.56 -7.59 -3.34
N ASP A 65 0.39 -8.52 -3.35
CA ASP A 65 0.16 -9.96 -3.42
C ASP A 65 0.76 -10.66 -2.19
N GLY A 66 -0.12 -11.02 -1.26
CA GLY A 66 0.20 -11.72 -0.01
C GLY A 66 0.18 -13.24 -0.10
N ARG A 67 0.18 -13.85 -1.31
CA ARG A 67 0.22 -15.32 -1.42
C ARG A 67 1.53 -15.89 -0.89
N GLY A 68 1.44 -16.97 -0.12
CA GLY A 68 2.59 -17.65 0.51
C GLY A 68 2.64 -17.37 2.01
N PRO A 69 3.19 -16.22 2.44
CA PRO A 69 3.29 -15.88 3.85
C PRO A 69 1.98 -15.34 4.45
N SER A 70 1.89 -15.41 5.77
CA SER A 70 0.85 -14.80 6.59
C SER A 70 1.10 -13.30 6.77
N VAL A 71 0.44 -12.46 5.97
CA VAL A 71 0.62 -10.99 6.02
C VAL A 71 -0.60 -10.31 6.64
N HIS A 72 -0.36 -9.60 7.74
CA HIS A 72 -1.36 -8.80 8.43
C HIS A 72 -1.06 -7.31 8.27
N ILE A 73 -2.04 -6.51 7.83
CA ILE A 73 -2.01 -5.04 7.92
C ILE A 73 -3.02 -4.64 9.00
N ALA A 74 -2.54 -4.15 10.14
CA ALA A 74 -3.39 -4.08 11.32
C ALA A 74 -3.00 -3.08 12.41
N GLY A 75 -4.02 -2.75 13.22
CA GLY A 75 -3.86 -2.09 14.51
C GLY A 75 -3.81 -0.56 14.44
N ASN A 76 -3.79 0.03 13.26
CA ASN A 76 -3.84 1.49 13.09
C ASN A 76 -4.45 1.86 11.73
N ALA A 77 -3.73 2.56 10.85
CA ALA A 77 -4.21 2.91 9.53
C ALA A 77 -4.13 1.71 8.56
N CYS A 78 -4.89 1.79 7.48
CA CYS A 78 -4.98 0.74 6.46
C CYS A 78 -4.91 1.36 5.05
N LEU A 79 -5.50 0.72 4.03
CA LEU A 79 -5.24 1.02 2.62
C LEU A 79 -6.25 2.04 2.05
N VAL A 80 -5.74 2.96 1.24
CA VAL A 80 -6.56 3.92 0.48
C VAL A 80 -6.15 3.87 -0.98
N VAL A 81 -7.09 3.52 -1.87
CA VAL A 81 -6.92 3.61 -3.31
C VAL A 81 -7.55 4.94 -3.76
N PHE A 82 -6.71 5.90 -4.14
CA PHE A 82 -7.15 7.27 -4.46
C PHE A 82 -6.78 7.64 -5.90
N LYS A 83 -7.80 7.99 -6.71
CA LYS A 83 -7.64 8.41 -8.12
C LYS A 83 -6.75 7.43 -8.91
N ALA A 84 -6.97 6.14 -8.68
CA ALA A 84 -6.13 5.07 -9.19
C ALA A 84 -6.95 4.02 -9.92
N SER A 85 -6.34 3.40 -10.92
CA SER A 85 -6.92 2.31 -11.68
C SER A 85 -5.98 1.14 -11.80
N ASN A 86 -6.51 -0.04 -12.11
CA ASN A 86 -5.71 -1.26 -12.23
C ASN A 86 -4.95 -1.57 -10.92
N VAL A 87 -5.68 -1.70 -9.81
CA VAL A 87 -5.11 -2.10 -8.51
C VAL A 87 -5.54 -3.53 -8.18
N ILE A 88 -4.60 -4.36 -7.73
CA ILE A 88 -4.86 -5.71 -7.22
C ILE A 88 -4.41 -5.74 -5.76
N ILE A 89 -5.31 -6.13 -4.86
CA ILE A 89 -5.02 -6.36 -3.44
C ILE A 89 -5.47 -7.79 -3.15
N HIS A 90 -4.53 -8.68 -2.85
CA HIS A 90 -4.80 -10.11 -2.80
C HIS A 90 -4.01 -10.80 -1.68
N GLY A 91 -4.61 -11.78 -1.01
CA GLY A 91 -3.91 -12.62 -0.02
C GLY A 91 -3.51 -11.92 1.28
N LEU A 92 -4.13 -10.78 1.64
CA LEU A 92 -3.81 -10.04 2.86
C LEU A 92 -4.88 -10.24 3.95
N ARG A 93 -4.46 -10.21 5.22
CA ARG A 93 -5.36 -10.09 6.37
C ARG A 93 -5.36 -8.64 6.86
N ILE A 94 -6.45 -7.90 6.62
CA ILE A 94 -6.56 -6.49 6.99
C ILE A 94 -7.61 -6.35 8.08
N HIS A 95 -7.23 -5.88 9.26
CA HIS A 95 -8.14 -5.88 10.42
C HIS A 95 -7.71 -4.89 11.51
N HIS A 96 -8.63 -4.57 12.43
CA HIS A 96 -8.37 -3.63 13.53
C HIS A 96 -7.87 -2.25 13.03
N CYS A 97 -8.36 -1.84 11.87
CA CYS A 97 -8.11 -0.51 11.31
C CYS A 97 -8.87 0.53 12.14
N ARG A 98 -8.27 1.71 12.33
CA ARG A 98 -8.79 2.78 13.19
C ARG A 98 -8.85 4.09 12.43
N SER A 99 -9.81 4.94 12.79
CA SER A 99 -9.89 6.30 12.26
C SER A 99 -8.57 7.05 12.44
N GLN A 100 -8.22 7.87 11.46
CA GLN A 100 -7.04 8.75 11.51
C GLN A 100 -7.47 10.17 11.20
N ALA A 101 -6.93 11.11 11.99
CA ALA A 101 -7.02 12.53 11.72
C ALA A 101 -6.33 12.89 10.39
N PRO A 102 -6.66 14.04 9.78
CA PRO A 102 -5.96 14.55 8.61
C PRO A 102 -4.44 14.55 8.80
N SER A 103 -3.71 14.17 7.75
CA SER A 103 -2.25 14.02 7.82
C SER A 103 -1.58 14.15 6.45
N LEU A 104 -0.28 14.38 6.46
CA LEU A 104 0.56 14.24 5.27
C LEU A 104 1.03 12.79 5.14
N VAL A 105 1.03 12.28 3.92
CA VAL A 105 1.47 10.92 3.61
C VAL A 105 2.28 10.91 2.33
N MET A 106 3.19 9.95 2.21
CA MET A 106 3.85 9.64 0.95
C MET A 106 2.83 9.07 -0.03
N GLY A 107 2.74 9.69 -1.20
CA GLY A 107 1.87 9.33 -2.30
C GLY A 107 2.66 8.86 -3.54
N PRO A 108 1.96 8.69 -4.68
CA PRO A 108 2.57 8.19 -5.90
C PRO A 108 3.80 9.02 -6.35
N ASP A 109 4.79 8.32 -6.91
CA ASP A 109 6.06 8.87 -7.39
C ASP A 109 6.88 9.63 -6.33
N GLY A 110 6.69 9.30 -5.06
CA GLY A 110 7.40 9.91 -3.93
C GLY A 110 6.94 11.33 -3.59
N LYS A 111 5.71 11.69 -3.94
CA LYS A 111 5.15 13.01 -3.62
C LYS A 111 4.44 12.99 -2.28
N ILE A 112 4.75 13.94 -1.41
CA ILE A 112 3.99 14.15 -0.17
C ILE A 112 2.61 14.73 -0.54
N MET A 113 1.54 14.12 -0.04
CA MET A 113 0.17 14.52 -0.31
C MET A 113 -0.62 14.72 0.99
N PRO A 114 -1.51 15.72 1.06
CA PRO A 114 -2.48 15.84 2.14
C PRO A 114 -3.57 14.77 1.98
N LEU A 115 -3.89 14.10 3.08
CA LEU A 115 -5.02 13.18 3.19
C LEU A 115 -5.96 13.68 4.28
N GLY A 116 -7.25 13.75 3.95
CA GLY A 116 -8.31 14.10 4.90
C GLY A 116 -8.54 13.02 5.94
N GLN A 117 -9.55 13.22 6.78
CA GLN A 117 -9.96 12.23 7.77
C GLN A 117 -10.36 10.91 7.10
N VAL A 118 -9.97 9.80 7.73
CA VAL A 118 -10.39 8.45 7.37
C VAL A 118 -11.02 7.76 8.57
N ASP A 119 -11.98 6.89 8.33
CA ASP A 119 -12.89 6.39 9.38
C ASP A 119 -12.44 5.04 9.97
N GLY A 120 -11.39 4.44 9.39
CA GLY A 120 -10.86 3.15 9.81
C GLY A 120 -11.27 1.99 8.91
N ASP A 121 -11.65 2.25 7.66
CA ASP A 121 -11.87 1.20 6.67
C ASP A 121 -10.60 0.36 6.45
N ALA A 122 -10.79 -0.94 6.23
CA ALA A 122 -9.70 -1.82 5.81
C ALA A 122 -9.16 -1.42 4.43
N ILE A 123 -10.06 -1.16 3.48
CA ILE A 123 -9.74 -0.68 2.14
C ILE A 123 -10.75 0.41 1.79
N ARG A 124 -10.29 1.64 1.58
CA ARG A 124 -11.12 2.75 1.10
C ARG A 124 -10.84 2.99 -0.38
N LEU A 125 -11.88 2.98 -1.21
CA LEU A 125 -11.79 3.32 -2.64
C LEU A 125 -12.36 4.72 -2.85
N VAL A 126 -11.56 5.63 -3.40
CA VAL A 126 -11.97 7.01 -3.70
C VAL A 126 -11.64 7.31 -5.15
N THR A 127 -12.69 7.47 -5.97
CA THR A 127 -12.55 7.73 -7.42
C THR A 127 -11.64 6.72 -8.12
N ALA A 128 -11.81 5.43 -7.80
CA ALA A 128 -11.08 4.32 -8.41
C ALA A 128 -11.84 3.74 -9.61
N SER A 129 -11.11 3.22 -10.61
CA SER A 129 -11.69 2.62 -11.82
C SER A 129 -10.96 1.39 -12.35
#